data_AF-A0A095ZJF1-F1
#
_entry.id   AF-A0A095ZJF1-F1
#
_cell.length_a   1.000
_cell.length_b   1.000
_cell.length_c   1.000
_cell.angle_alpha   90.00
_cell.angle_beta   90.00
_cell.angle_gamma   90.00
#
_symmetry.space_group_name_H-M   'P 1'
#
loop_
_entity.id
_entity.type
_entity.pdbx_description
1 polymer ?
#
loop_
_entity_poly.entity_id
_entity_poly.type
_entity_poly.pdbx_seq_one_letter_code
_entity_poly.pdbx_strand_id
1 'polypeptide(L)'
;MRTRNANWFETNVQYERQAEDGLFAKVRETYVVDAFTFGEAEDAITKEMASYSSGEFVIKNITPAVYSEIFFSDRESDDKWYKAKLMFITIDEEKGKEKRTAVSYLVQAKNIEGALQNIGEVFSSSVLDYVVANVSETKIMDVFEHDLKKEPDDQPEV
;
A
#
# COMPACT_ATOMS: atom_id res chain seq x y z
N MET A 1 -13.68 -3.89 7.66
CA MET A 1 -12.35 -4.01 7.03
C MET A 1 -12.54 -4.26 5.55
N ARG A 2 -11.79 -3.58 4.70
CA ARG A 2 -11.84 -3.75 3.25
C ARG A 2 -10.49 -4.24 2.76
N THR A 3 -10.47 -5.18 1.82
CA THR A 3 -9.24 -5.53 1.10
C THR A 3 -9.34 -5.09 -0.36
N ARG A 4 -8.19 -4.74 -0.96
CA ARG A 4 -8.09 -4.42 -2.39
C ARG A 4 -6.91 -5.12 -3.00
N ASN A 5 -7.17 -5.86 -4.07
CA ASN A 5 -6.15 -6.45 -4.93
C ASN A 5 -5.90 -5.50 -6.10
N ALA A 6 -4.64 -5.12 -6.32
CA ALA A 6 -4.22 -4.25 -7.42
C ALA A 6 -2.72 -4.36 -7.70
N ASN A 7 -2.25 -3.60 -8.69
CA ASN A 7 -0.83 -3.46 -8.99
C ASN A 7 -0.29 -2.24 -8.24
N TRP A 8 0.34 -2.50 -7.10
CA TRP A 8 0.82 -1.44 -6.23
C TRP A 8 2.26 -1.07 -6.53
N PHE A 9 2.56 0.22 -6.49
CA PHE A 9 3.90 0.78 -6.60
C PHE A 9 4.23 1.58 -5.34
N GLU A 10 5.37 1.27 -4.72
CA GLU A 10 5.97 2.12 -3.68
C GLU A 10 6.74 3.26 -4.37
N THR A 11 6.26 4.48 -4.18
CA THR A 11 6.87 5.72 -4.70
C THR A 11 7.58 6.43 -3.56
N ASN A 12 8.82 6.85 -3.81
CA ASN A 12 9.58 7.62 -2.84
C ASN A 12 9.77 9.03 -3.38
N VAL A 13 9.25 10.01 -2.64
CA VAL A 13 9.21 11.41 -3.06
C VAL A 13 9.99 12.27 -2.08
N GLN A 14 10.55 13.36 -2.60
CA GLN A 14 11.17 14.40 -1.81
C GLN A 14 10.54 15.74 -2.16
N TYR A 15 10.11 16.49 -1.15
CA TYR A 15 9.48 17.79 -1.34
C TYR A 15 9.73 18.72 -0.15
N GLU A 16 9.49 20.01 -0.35
CA GLU A 16 9.52 21.01 0.72
C GLU A 16 8.13 21.17 1.33
N ARG A 17 8.05 21.04 2.66
CA ARG A 17 6.85 21.37 3.44
C ARG A 17 7.17 22.35 4.55
N GLN A 18 6.18 23.13 4.95
CA GLN A 18 6.30 24.00 6.11
C GLN A 18 6.28 23.15 7.39
N ALA A 19 7.32 23.29 8.21
CA ALA A 19 7.39 22.68 9.53
C ALA A 19 6.57 23.50 10.55
N GLU A 20 6.35 22.93 11.74
CA GLU A 20 5.56 23.57 12.81
C GLU A 20 6.14 24.91 13.30
N ASP A 21 7.44 25.14 13.07
CA ASP A 21 8.14 26.40 13.38
C ASP A 21 7.99 27.46 12.29
N GLY A 22 7.27 27.15 11.20
CA GLY A 22 7.04 28.02 10.07
C GLY A 22 8.17 28.03 9.03
N LEU A 23 9.26 27.26 9.24
CA LEU A 23 10.36 27.12 8.28
C LEU A 23 10.06 26.02 7.25
N PHE A 24 10.57 26.19 6.03
CA PHE A 24 10.50 25.14 5.02
C PHE A 24 11.57 24.07 5.27
N ALA A 25 11.15 22.80 5.29
CA ALA A 25 12.03 21.66 5.44
C ALA A 25 11.85 20.68 4.27
N LYS A 26 12.98 20.18 3.75
CA LYS A 26 12.99 19.08 2.77
C LYS A 26 12.73 17.77 3.49
N VAL A 27 11.64 17.10 3.12
CA VAL A 27 11.26 15.80 3.67
C VAL A 27 11.30 14.73 2.60
N ARG A 28 11.50 13.49 3.02
CA ARG A 28 11.53 12.31 2.16
C ARG A 28 10.56 11.28 2.67
N GLU A 29 9.57 10.96 1.86
CA GLU A 29 8.43 10.13 2.25
C GLU A 29 8.17 9.05 1.21
N THR A 30 7.52 7.98 1.65
CA THR A 30 7.11 6.88 0.80
C THR A 30 5.60 6.82 0.75
N TYR A 31 5.05 6.70 -0.44
CA TYR A 31 3.62 6.53 -0.70
C TYR A 31 3.40 5.29 -1.55
N VAL A 32 2.20 4.74 -1.50
CA VAL A 32 1.83 3.61 -2.35
C VAL A 32 0.76 4.08 -3.32
N VAL A 33 0.89 3.75 -4.60
CA VAL A 33 -0.10 4.07 -5.62
C VAL A 33 -0.52 2.80 -6.35
N ASP A 34 -1.79 2.68 -6.65
CA ASP A 34 -2.30 1.69 -7.61
C ASP A 34 -2.09 2.24 -9.03
N ALA A 35 -1.43 1.46 -9.88
CA ALA A 35 -1.16 1.81 -11.28
C ALA A 35 -0.84 0.54 -12.09
N PHE A 36 -1.02 0.57 -13.41
CA PHE A 36 -0.60 -0.53 -14.28
C PHE A 36 0.83 -0.37 -14.78
N THR A 37 1.32 0.87 -14.88
CA THR A 37 2.66 1.17 -15.41
C THR A 37 3.43 2.16 -14.54
N PHE A 38 4.76 2.22 -14.71
CA PHE A 38 5.61 3.20 -14.01
C PHE A 38 5.21 4.65 -14.33
N GLY A 39 4.81 4.94 -15.57
CA GLY A 39 4.37 6.28 -15.97
C GLY A 39 3.05 6.68 -15.32
N GLU A 40 2.11 5.74 -15.20
CA GLU A 40 0.87 5.97 -14.44
C GLU A 40 1.14 6.17 -12.95
N ALA A 41 2.06 5.40 -12.36
CA ALA A 41 2.46 5.58 -10.97
C ALA A 41 3.09 6.96 -10.73
N GLU A 42 3.94 7.42 -11.67
CA GLU A 42 4.56 8.76 -11.65
C GLU A 42 3.51 9.87 -11.74
N ASP A 43 2.57 9.76 -12.68
CA ASP A 43 1.50 10.73 -12.86
C ASP A 43 0.54 10.77 -11.65
N ALA A 44 0.16 9.61 -11.12
CA ALA A 44 -0.69 9.50 -9.95
C ALA A 44 -0.06 10.18 -8.74
N ILE A 45 1.18 9.82 -8.37
CA ILE A 45 1.81 10.42 -7.19
C ILE A 45 2.08 11.92 -7.39
N THR A 46 2.40 12.36 -8.60
CA THR A 46 2.60 13.79 -8.87
C THR A 46 1.32 14.59 -8.65
N LYS A 47 0.16 14.05 -9.07
CA LYS A 47 -1.15 14.69 -8.87
C LYS A 47 -1.53 14.77 -7.40
N GLU A 48 -1.37 13.68 -6.65
CA GLU A 48 -1.68 13.65 -5.22
C GLU A 48 -0.79 14.64 -4.44
N MET A 49 0.50 14.68 -4.77
CA MET A 49 1.47 15.52 -4.09
C MET A 49 1.40 17.01 -4.47
N ALA A 50 0.73 17.37 -5.57
CA ALA A 50 0.62 18.75 -6.04
C ALA A 50 -0.03 19.69 -5.00
N SER A 51 -0.92 19.17 -4.15
CA SER A 51 -1.56 19.93 -3.07
C SER A 51 -0.65 20.16 -1.86
N TYR A 52 0.37 19.32 -1.67
CA TYR A 52 1.27 19.35 -0.53
C TYR A 52 2.58 20.09 -0.82
N SER A 53 3.00 20.15 -2.08
CA SER A 53 4.23 20.83 -2.48
C SER A 53 3.99 22.31 -2.75
N SER A 54 4.50 23.18 -1.87
CA SER A 54 4.57 24.63 -2.14
C SER A 54 5.84 25.04 -2.92
N GLY A 55 6.66 24.06 -3.33
CA GLY A 55 7.99 24.28 -3.89
C GLY A 55 8.50 23.08 -4.70
N GLU A 56 9.80 22.76 -4.59
CA GLU A 56 10.44 21.69 -5.36
C GLU A 56 9.86 20.32 -4.99
N PHE A 57 9.37 19.57 -5.98
CA PHE A 57 8.91 18.19 -5.87
C PHE A 57 9.75 17.28 -6.77
N VAL A 58 10.31 16.21 -6.20
CA VAL A 58 11.13 15.25 -6.95
C VAL A 58 10.76 13.82 -6.56
N ILE A 59 10.38 13.01 -7.54
CA ILE A 59 10.27 11.56 -7.38
C ILE A 59 11.68 10.97 -7.41
N LYS A 60 12.06 10.27 -6.34
CA LYS A 60 13.39 9.64 -6.19
C LYS A 60 13.42 8.20 -6.67
N ASN A 61 12.31 7.49 -6.53
CA ASN A 61 12.20 6.09 -6.90
C ASN A 61 10.74 5.67 -7.07
N ILE A 62 10.50 4.72 -7.97
CA ILE A 62 9.22 4.02 -8.14
C ILE A 62 9.56 2.53 -8.22
N THR A 63 8.96 1.70 -7.37
CA THR A 63 9.26 0.27 -7.32
C THR A 63 7.97 -0.54 -7.19
N PRO A 64 7.76 -1.60 -8.00
CA PRO A 64 6.64 -2.50 -7.82
C PRO A 64 6.64 -3.07 -6.40
N ALA A 65 5.50 -3.03 -5.73
CA ALA A 65 5.36 -3.56 -4.39
C ALA A 65 5.47 -5.10 -4.41
N VAL A 66 5.96 -5.65 -3.30
CA VAL A 66 6.03 -7.12 -3.10
C VAL A 66 4.68 -7.72 -2.69
N TYR A 67 3.68 -6.88 -2.46
CA TYR A 67 2.31 -7.24 -2.09
C TYR A 67 1.35 -6.80 -3.21
N SER A 68 0.37 -7.64 -3.49
CA SER A 68 -0.72 -7.33 -4.43
C SER A 68 -2.03 -6.99 -3.72
N GLU A 69 -2.13 -7.29 -2.42
CA GLU A 69 -3.33 -7.04 -1.62
C GLU A 69 -3.04 -6.16 -0.41
N ILE A 70 -3.89 -5.16 -0.20
CA ILE A 70 -3.83 -4.22 0.92
C ILE A 70 -5.09 -4.36 1.77
N PHE A 71 -4.93 -4.39 3.10
CA PHE A 71 -6.01 -4.43 4.08
C PHE A 71 -6.20 -3.03 4.68
N PHE A 72 -7.30 -2.38 4.33
CA PHE A 72 -7.70 -1.07 4.81
C PHE A 72 -8.57 -1.20 6.06
N SER A 73 -8.24 -0.43 7.08
CA SER A 73 -9.01 -0.37 8.33
C SER A 73 -10.04 0.74 8.25
N ASP A 74 -11.24 0.49 8.76
CA ASP A 74 -12.29 1.50 8.90
C ASP A 74 -12.15 2.30 10.21
N ARG A 75 -11.15 1.98 11.03
CA ARG A 75 -10.89 2.60 12.34
C ARG A 75 -10.07 3.88 12.14
N GLU A 76 -10.58 5.02 12.57
CA GLU A 76 -9.88 6.32 12.42
C GLU A 76 -8.51 6.38 13.12
N SER A 77 -8.28 5.53 14.13
CA SER A 77 -7.00 5.48 14.84
C SER A 77 -5.92 4.68 14.12
N ASP A 78 -6.25 4.00 13.02
CA ASP A 78 -5.32 3.15 12.29
C ASP A 78 -4.60 3.98 11.21
N ASP A 79 -3.56 4.67 11.63
CA ASP A 79 -2.81 5.66 10.85
C ASP A 79 -1.46 5.15 10.33
N LYS A 80 -1.13 3.86 10.54
CA LYS A 80 0.14 3.26 10.13
C LYS A 80 -0.05 2.08 9.20
N TRP A 81 1.02 1.79 8.46
CA TRP A 81 1.07 0.70 7.50
C TRP A 81 2.12 -0.35 7.88
N TYR A 82 1.70 -1.61 7.91
CA TYR A 82 2.53 -2.76 8.26
C TYR A 82 2.69 -3.69 7.06
N LYS A 83 3.92 -4.07 6.72
CA LYS A 83 4.19 -5.12 5.74
C LYS A 83 4.16 -6.46 6.46
N ALA A 84 3.23 -7.32 6.08
CA ALA A 84 3.03 -8.64 6.68
C ALA A 84 3.34 -9.73 5.66
N LYS A 85 4.06 -10.77 6.09
CA LYS A 85 4.34 -11.97 5.29
C LYS A 85 3.69 -13.16 5.95
N LEU A 86 2.74 -13.78 5.25
CA LEU A 86 2.05 -14.99 5.67
C LEU A 86 2.60 -16.19 4.89
N MET A 87 2.67 -17.34 5.55
CA MET A 87 3.00 -18.62 4.93
C MET A 87 1.75 -19.48 4.98
N PHE A 88 1.10 -19.64 3.82
CA PHE A 88 -0.02 -20.56 3.66
C PHE A 88 0.49 -21.98 3.59
N ILE A 89 -0.17 -22.88 4.31
CA ILE A 89 0.21 -24.28 4.43
C ILE A 89 -0.82 -25.09 3.66
N THR A 90 -0.34 -25.84 2.66
CA THR A 90 -1.17 -26.79 1.89
C THR A 90 -0.47 -28.14 1.84
N ILE A 91 -1.20 -29.19 1.45
CA ILE A 91 -0.61 -30.51 1.18
C ILE A 91 -0.33 -30.60 -0.31
N ASP A 92 0.89 -30.97 -0.68
CA ASP A 92 1.24 -31.38 -2.03
C ASP A 92 0.65 -32.78 -2.28
N GLU A 93 -0.42 -32.85 -3.09
CA GLU A 93 -1.17 -34.09 -3.33
C GLU A 93 -0.33 -35.17 -4.02
N GLU A 94 0.71 -34.80 -4.77
CA GLU A 94 1.60 -35.76 -5.45
C GLU A 94 2.61 -36.37 -4.48
N LYS A 95 3.09 -35.58 -3.50
CA LYS A 95 4.19 -35.97 -2.61
C LYS A 95 3.75 -36.30 -1.18
N GLY A 96 2.51 -35.99 -0.81
CA GLY A 96 1.98 -36.13 0.55
C GLY A 96 2.76 -35.30 1.58
N LYS A 97 3.39 -34.21 1.16
CA LYS A 97 4.22 -33.33 2.01
C LYS A 97 3.60 -31.95 2.13
N GLU A 98 3.82 -31.30 3.27
CA GLU A 98 3.44 -29.91 3.45
C GLU A 98 4.20 -29.00 2.46
N LYS A 99 3.46 -28.15 1.78
CA LYS A 99 3.97 -27.06 0.94
C LYS A 99 3.62 -25.74 1.63
N ARG A 100 4.60 -24.84 1.68
CA ARG A 100 4.42 -23.49 2.23
C ARG A 100 4.55 -22.46 1.12
N THR A 101 3.54 -21.63 0.96
CA THR A 101 3.53 -20.52 -0.02
C THR A 101 3.57 -19.20 0.72
N ALA A 102 4.56 -18.37 0.41
CA ALA A 102 4.71 -17.05 1.01
C ALA A 102 3.88 -16.02 0.24
N VAL A 103 3.08 -15.23 0.94
CA VAL A 103 2.35 -14.08 0.37
C VAL A 103 2.58 -12.87 1.26
N SER A 104 2.80 -11.71 0.64
CA SER A 104 2.99 -10.45 1.35
C SER A 104 1.75 -9.57 1.22
N TYR A 105 1.43 -8.86 2.28
CA TYR A 105 0.30 -7.94 2.39
C TYR A 105 0.78 -6.61 2.96
N LEU A 106 0.06 -5.53 2.65
CA LEU A 106 0.15 -4.29 3.39
C LEU A 106 -1.11 -4.13 4.26
N VAL A 107 -0.93 -3.87 5.54
CA VAL A 107 -2.03 -3.88 6.52
C VAL A 107 -2.05 -2.54 7.25
N GLN A 108 -3.17 -1.83 7.16
CA GLN A 108 -3.40 -0.62 7.92
C GLN A 108 -3.75 -0.99 9.37
N ALA A 109 -3.08 -0.37 10.35
CA ALA A 109 -3.35 -0.55 11.77
C ALA A 109 -2.72 0.57 12.61
N LYS A 110 -3.20 0.76 13.85
CA LYS A 110 -2.56 1.67 14.82
C LYS A 110 -1.20 1.18 15.33
N ASN A 111 -1.06 -0.13 15.51
CA ASN A 111 0.13 -0.77 16.08
C ASN A 111 0.27 -2.21 15.57
N ILE A 112 1.37 -2.88 15.92
CA ILE A 112 1.64 -4.26 15.47
C ILE A 112 0.59 -5.27 15.95
N GLU A 113 0.02 -5.10 17.14
CA GLU A 113 -1.04 -5.97 17.66
C GLU A 113 -2.33 -5.80 16.84
N GLY A 114 -2.66 -4.56 16.49
CA GLY A 114 -3.76 -4.23 15.59
C GLY A 114 -3.56 -4.82 14.19
N ALA A 115 -2.33 -4.79 13.65
CA ALA A 115 -2.04 -5.40 12.36
C ALA A 115 -2.28 -6.93 12.40
N LEU A 116 -1.87 -7.60 13.48
CA LEU A 116 -2.12 -9.04 13.67
C LEU A 116 -3.63 -9.34 13.82
N GLN A 117 -4.36 -8.50 14.56
CA GLN A 117 -5.81 -8.62 14.69
C GLN A 117 -6.49 -8.46 13.32
N ASN A 118 -6.11 -7.43 12.56
CA ASN A 118 -6.68 -7.13 11.25
C ASN A 118 -6.44 -8.28 10.26
N ILE A 119 -5.25 -8.88 10.27
CA ILE A 119 -4.97 -10.12 9.52
C ILE A 119 -5.93 -11.24 9.97
N GLY A 120 -6.07 -11.47 11.28
CA GLY A 120 -6.98 -12.48 11.81
C GLY A 120 -8.44 -12.27 11.43
N GLU A 121 -8.92 -11.02 11.41
CA GLU A 121 -10.28 -10.66 10.99
C GLU A 121 -10.50 -11.01 9.52
N VAL A 122 -9.58 -10.65 8.62
CA VAL A 122 -9.68 -10.94 7.18
C VAL A 122 -9.71 -12.44 6.91
N PHE A 123 -8.88 -13.21 7.60
CA PHE A 123 -8.79 -14.66 7.40
C PHE A 123 -9.71 -15.48 8.31
N SER A 124 -10.56 -14.85 9.14
CA SER A 124 -11.43 -15.55 10.10
C SER A 124 -12.41 -16.54 9.46
N SER A 125 -12.84 -16.26 8.21
CA SER A 125 -13.71 -17.14 7.43
C SER A 125 -12.94 -17.99 6.41
N SER A 126 -11.62 -17.88 6.35
CA SER A 126 -10.80 -18.64 5.42
C SER A 126 -10.65 -20.09 5.91
N VAL A 127 -10.74 -21.03 4.98
CA VAL A 127 -10.45 -22.46 5.23
C VAL A 127 -8.96 -22.77 5.10
N LEU A 128 -8.13 -21.79 4.72
CA LEU A 128 -6.69 -21.98 4.52
C LEU A 128 -5.94 -21.83 5.84
N ASP A 129 -5.12 -22.83 6.16
CA ASP A 129 -4.15 -22.75 7.24
C ASP A 129 -3.00 -21.80 6.85
N TYR A 130 -2.64 -20.91 7.76
CA TYR A 130 -1.51 -20.00 7.57
C TYR A 130 -0.77 -19.74 8.88
N VAL A 131 0.49 -19.33 8.75
CA VAL A 131 1.26 -18.74 9.85
C VAL A 131 1.79 -17.38 9.46
N VAL A 132 1.78 -16.43 10.39
CA VAL A 132 2.39 -15.12 10.19
C VAL A 132 3.90 -15.26 10.37
N ALA A 133 4.67 -15.15 9.28
CA ALA A 133 6.12 -15.27 9.32
C ALA A 133 6.83 -13.97 9.69
N ASN A 134 6.27 -12.82 9.32
CA ASN A 134 6.82 -11.51 9.67
C ASN A 134 5.73 -10.44 9.63
N VAL A 135 5.83 -9.45 10.52
CA VAL A 135 5.09 -8.19 10.44
C VAL A 135 6.06 -7.07 10.82
N SER A 136 6.11 -6.02 10.02
CA SER A 136 6.99 -4.86 10.28
C SER A 136 6.31 -3.54 9.96
N GLU A 137 6.49 -2.56 10.83
CA GLU A 137 6.04 -1.18 10.58
C GLU A 137 6.83 -0.59 9.40
N THR A 138 6.15 0.12 8.53
CA THR A 138 6.76 0.75 7.35
C THR A 138 6.86 2.26 7.55
N LYS A 139 7.53 2.94 6.62
CA LYS A 139 7.53 4.41 6.51
C LYS A 139 6.56 4.91 5.42
N ILE A 140 5.59 4.07 5.05
CA ILE A 140 4.56 4.45 4.09
C ILE A 140 3.65 5.45 4.80
N MET A 141 3.48 6.61 4.18
CA MET A 141 2.65 7.70 4.69
C MET A 141 1.19 7.49 4.31
N ASP A 142 0.93 7.13 3.06
CA ASP A 142 -0.43 6.89 2.57
C ASP A 142 -0.46 5.94 1.36
N VAL A 143 -1.67 5.44 1.06
CA VAL A 143 -1.98 4.55 -0.06
C VAL A 143 -3.06 5.21 -0.92
N PHE A 144 -2.71 5.56 -2.15
CA PHE A 144 -3.62 6.15 -3.13
C PHE A 144 -4.13 5.10 -4.11
N GLU A 145 -5.45 4.98 -4.15
CA GLU A 145 -6.14 4.07 -5.04
C GLU A 145 -6.33 4.68 -6.43
N HIS A 146 -6.16 3.87 -7.47
CA HIS A 146 -6.37 4.32 -8.83
C HIS A 146 -7.84 4.66 -9.02
N ASP A 147 -8.09 5.89 -9.46
CA ASP A 147 -9.42 6.44 -9.66
C ASP A 147 -9.93 6.00 -11.04
N LEU A 148 -10.55 4.82 -11.11
CA LEU A 148 -11.13 4.26 -12.35
C LEU A 148 -12.27 5.12 -12.94
N LYS A 149 -12.65 6.24 -12.30
CA LYS A 149 -13.80 7.09 -12.68
C LYS A 149 -13.48 8.23 -13.66
N LYS A 150 -12.26 8.33 -14.18
CA LYS A 150 -11.99 9.21 -15.32
C LYS A 150 -11.95 8.39 -16.61
N GLU A 151 -13.12 7.95 -17.07
CA GLU A 151 -13.32 7.90 -18.52
C GLU A 151 -13.01 9.31 -19.05
N PRO A 152 -12.16 9.47 -20.09
CA PRO A 152 -12.13 10.73 -20.80
C PRO A 152 -13.56 10.97 -21.30
N ASP A 153 -14.14 12.10 -20.92
CA ASP A 153 -15.31 12.64 -21.63
C ASP A 153 -14.82 12.97 -23.04
N ASP A 154 -14.77 11.95 -23.89
CA ASP A 154 -14.61 12.06 -25.34
C ASP A 154 -15.95 12.59 -25.84
N GLN A 155 -16.25 13.86 -25.54
CA GLN A 155 -17.27 14.60 -26.26
C GLN A 155 -16.71 14.86 -27.66
N PRO A 156 -17.30 14.27 -28.72
CA PRO A 156 -17.05 14.78 -30.05
C PRO A 156 -17.81 16.10 -30.16
N GLU A 157 -17.17 17.23 -29.86
CA GLU A 157 -17.66 18.52 -30.35
C GLU A 157 -17.22 18.71 -31.81
N VAL A 158 -18.13 18.24 -32.67
CA VAL A 158 -18.63 18.78 -33.95
C VAL A 158 -17.79 19.74 -34.77
#